data_AF-A0A7J6NZT1-F1
#
_entry.id   AF-A0A7J6NZT1-F1
#
_cell.length_a   1.000
_cell.length_b   1.000
_cell.length_c   1.000
_cell.angle_alpha   90.00
_cell.angle_beta   90.00
_cell.angle_gamma   90.00
#
_symmetry.space_group_name_H-M   'P 1'
#
loop_
_entity.id
_entity.type
_entity.pdbx_description
1 polymer ?
#
loop_
_entity_poly.entity_id
_entity_poly.type
_entity_poly.pdbx_seq_one_letter_code
_entity_poly.pdbx_strand_id
1 'polypeptide(L)'
;IASTKHRLYTFVPQNLWEQFHRVANLWFLLVGICQMLPFDLSPTSEWATIAPLVFVLSVTMAKDAIEDYRRYANDNKVNRRLCRVVVKAKAALDADHETGGLELIPWENITAGSIVYLSKGEEVPADMLLVASSASDGLVYIETSQLDGESALKVKQALPEARRMFRSLSLVSECIGSMTCDAPNGRINEFNGLFRLNGGLREPADVNNMV
;
A
#
# COMPACT_ATOMS: atom_id res chain seq x y z
N ILE A 1 3.36 -0.92 0.28
CA ILE A 1 3.04 0.44 -0.25
C ILE A 1 4.34 1.19 -0.56
N ALA A 2 4.36 1.96 -1.64
CA ALA A 2 5.46 2.86 -1.98
C ALA A 2 4.88 4.19 -2.49
N SER A 3 5.07 5.27 -1.72
CA SER A 3 4.59 6.63 -1.98
C SER A 3 5.71 7.62 -2.34
N THR A 4 6.97 7.15 -2.32
CA THR A 4 8.14 7.90 -2.77
C THR A 4 8.03 8.27 -4.25
N LYS A 5 8.32 9.55 -4.57
CA LYS A 5 8.20 10.03 -5.95
C LYS A 5 9.43 9.67 -6.79
N HIS A 6 10.60 9.72 -6.18
CA HIS A 6 11.86 9.45 -6.85
C HIS A 6 12.57 8.23 -6.25
N ARG A 7 13.25 7.46 -7.10
CA ARG A 7 14.23 6.47 -6.64
C ARG A 7 15.56 7.17 -6.38
N LEU A 8 16.34 6.66 -5.42
CA LEU A 8 17.66 7.23 -5.04
C LEU A 8 18.57 7.52 -6.25
N TYR A 9 18.60 6.63 -7.25
CA TYR A 9 19.44 6.77 -8.44
C TYR A 9 18.82 7.65 -9.54
N THR A 10 17.51 7.89 -9.52
CA THR A 10 16.83 8.76 -10.50
C THR A 10 16.51 10.14 -9.95
N PHE A 11 16.75 10.39 -8.66
CA PHE A 11 16.35 11.61 -7.96
C PHE A 11 16.85 12.87 -8.66
N VAL A 12 18.17 13.04 -8.81
CA VAL A 12 18.76 14.25 -9.40
C VAL A 12 18.27 14.52 -10.83
N PRO A 13 18.33 13.58 -11.79
CA PRO A 13 17.90 13.86 -13.16
C PRO A 13 16.38 14.12 -13.27
N GLN A 14 15.55 13.37 -12.54
CA GLN A 14 14.10 13.59 -12.55
C GLN A 14 13.71 14.90 -11.85
N ASN A 15 14.32 15.20 -10.71
CA ASN A 15 14.04 16.43 -9.99
C ASN A 15 14.47 17.66 -10.81
N LEU A 16 15.65 17.64 -11.44
CA LEU A 16 16.06 18.71 -12.35
C LEU A 16 15.12 18.83 -13.56
N TRP A 17 14.68 17.71 -14.14
CA TRP A 17 13.70 17.72 -15.22
C TRP A 17 12.42 18.45 -14.80
N GLU A 18 11.87 18.13 -13.62
CA GLU A 18 10.70 18.80 -13.07
C GLU A 18 10.92 20.29 -12.80
N GLN A 19 12.11 20.65 -12.27
CA GLN A 19 12.44 22.05 -12.02
C GLN A 19 12.56 22.85 -13.34
N PHE A 20 13.16 22.29 -14.40
CA PHE A 20 13.30 22.98 -15.70
C PHE A 20 12.04 22.97 -16.57
N HIS A 21 11.02 22.17 -16.24
CA HIS A 21 9.69 22.30 -16.85
C HIS A 21 8.98 23.62 -16.46
N ARG A 22 9.49 24.33 -15.45
CA ARG A 22 9.05 25.70 -15.14
C ARG A 22 9.73 26.67 -16.10
N VAL A 23 8.93 27.33 -16.95
CA VAL A 23 9.40 28.30 -17.97
C VAL A 23 10.35 29.35 -17.39
N ALA A 24 10.11 29.81 -16.15
CA ALA A 24 10.98 30.76 -15.47
C ALA A 24 12.42 30.23 -15.28
N ASN A 25 12.59 28.96 -14.89
CA ASN A 25 13.91 28.36 -14.68
C ASN A 25 14.67 28.20 -16.00
N LEU A 26 13.96 27.89 -17.09
CA LEU A 26 14.53 27.87 -18.43
C LEU A 26 14.97 29.27 -18.89
N TRP A 27 14.15 30.29 -18.64
CA TRP A 27 14.49 31.68 -18.94
C TRP A 27 15.76 32.15 -18.20
N PHE A 28 15.84 31.93 -16.89
CA PHE A 28 17.02 32.30 -16.10
C PHE A 28 18.26 31.52 -16.52
N LEU A 29 18.12 30.25 -16.92
CA LEU A 29 19.23 29.45 -17.44
C LEU A 29 19.77 30.03 -18.75
N LEU A 30 18.89 30.37 -19.70
CA LEU A 30 19.29 30.93 -20.99
C LEU A 30 19.97 32.30 -20.82
N VAL A 31 19.39 33.18 -20.00
CA VAL A 31 20.00 34.49 -19.70
C VAL A 31 21.34 34.31 -19.01
N GLY A 32 21.44 33.40 -18.04
CA GLY A 32 22.69 33.09 -17.34
C GLY A 32 23.79 32.59 -18.28
N ILE A 33 23.46 31.68 -19.20
CA ILE A 33 24.41 31.19 -20.22
C ILE A 33 24.87 32.34 -21.12
N CYS A 34 23.95 33.17 -21.62
CA CYS A 34 24.28 34.31 -22.48
C CYS A 34 25.21 35.33 -21.78
N GLN A 35 25.04 35.54 -20.47
CA GLN A 35 25.87 36.46 -19.68
C GLN A 35 27.27 35.93 -19.36
N MET A 36 27.49 34.62 -19.39
CA MET A 36 28.82 34.02 -19.21
C MET A 36 29.65 33.98 -20.50
N LEU A 37 29.06 34.33 -21.65
CA LEU A 37 29.79 34.38 -22.91
C LEU A 37 30.65 35.66 -22.97
N PRO A 38 31.90 35.57 -23.44
CA PRO A 38 32.88 36.66 -23.42
C PRO A 38 32.64 37.69 -24.55
N PHE A 39 31.41 38.17 -24.67
CA PHE A 39 30.98 39.13 -25.69
C PHE A 39 30.78 40.55 -25.12
N ASP A 40 31.18 40.81 -23.88
CA ASP A 40 30.95 42.07 -23.15
C ASP A 40 29.47 42.54 -23.17
N LEU A 41 28.53 41.60 -23.31
CA LEU A 41 27.09 41.86 -23.40
C LEU A 41 26.46 42.17 -22.03
N SER A 42 27.18 41.92 -20.93
CA SER A 42 26.67 42.07 -19.57
C SER A 42 27.22 43.34 -18.90
N PRO A 43 26.35 44.28 -18.46
CA PRO A 43 26.74 45.42 -17.63
C PRO A 43 27.01 45.02 -16.16
N THR A 44 26.85 43.75 -15.81
CA THR A 44 26.95 43.16 -14.45
C THR A 44 27.91 41.98 -14.39
N SER A 45 28.29 41.50 -13.20
CA SER A 45 29.18 40.34 -13.05
C SER A 45 28.60 39.06 -13.67
N GLU A 46 29.46 38.22 -14.26
CA GLU A 46 29.10 36.99 -14.99
C GLU A 46 28.31 35.97 -14.14
N TRP A 47 28.41 36.05 -12.81
CA TRP A 47 27.76 35.14 -11.86
C TRP A 47 26.40 35.64 -11.35
N ALA A 48 26.04 36.90 -11.62
CA ALA A 48 24.90 37.56 -10.99
C ALA A 48 23.56 36.86 -11.24
N THR A 49 23.39 36.21 -12.40
CA THR A 49 22.14 35.49 -12.75
C THR A 49 22.22 33.99 -12.47
N ILE A 50 23.37 33.35 -12.72
CA ILE A 50 23.50 31.90 -12.56
C ILE A 50 23.57 31.49 -11.09
N ALA A 51 24.20 32.29 -10.23
CA ALA A 51 24.37 31.95 -8.82
C ALA A 51 23.03 31.90 -8.06
N PRO A 52 22.11 32.89 -8.18
CA PRO A 52 20.78 32.78 -7.57
C PRO A 52 19.97 31.60 -8.12
N LEU A 53 20.07 31.31 -9.42
CA LEU A 53 19.38 30.16 -10.02
C LEU A 53 19.86 28.86 -9.40
N VAL A 54 21.17 28.61 -9.37
CA VAL A 54 21.76 27.40 -8.76
C VAL A 54 21.37 27.29 -7.30
N PHE A 55 21.40 28.39 -6.55
CA PHE A 55 20.98 28.40 -5.15
C PHE A 55 19.51 27.98 -4.98
N VAL A 56 18.59 28.58 -5.73
CA VAL A 56 17.16 28.26 -5.67
C VAL A 56 16.90 26.80 -6.09
N LEU A 57 17.55 26.33 -7.15
CA LEU A 57 17.42 24.94 -7.60
C LEU A 57 17.95 23.94 -6.55
N SER A 58 19.05 24.29 -5.89
CA SER A 58 19.67 23.47 -4.84
C SER A 58 18.79 23.39 -3.59
N VAL A 59 18.23 24.53 -3.13
CA VAL A 59 17.32 24.56 -1.98
C VAL A 59 16.05 23.76 -2.27
N THR A 60 15.49 23.89 -3.48
CA THR A 60 14.31 23.13 -3.91
C THR A 60 14.60 21.63 -3.93
N MET A 61 15.74 21.24 -4.51
CA MET A 61 16.18 19.85 -4.55
C MET A 61 16.39 19.28 -3.14
N ALA A 62 17.00 20.05 -2.23
CA ALA A 62 17.19 19.62 -0.84
C ALA A 62 15.86 19.42 -0.12
N LYS A 63 14.90 20.34 -0.31
CA LYS A 63 13.55 20.22 0.23
C LYS A 63 12.87 18.93 -0.26
N ASP A 64 12.87 18.70 -1.58
CA ASP A 64 12.22 17.54 -2.19
C ASP A 64 12.87 16.23 -1.72
N ALA A 65 14.19 16.20 -1.54
CA ALA A 65 14.91 15.05 -0.99
C ALA A 65 14.47 14.73 0.45
N ILE A 66 14.30 15.75 1.30
CA ILE A 66 13.83 15.58 2.67
C ILE A 66 12.39 15.05 2.70
N GLU A 67 11.52 15.58 1.83
CA GLU A 67 10.14 15.11 1.72
C GLU A 67 10.07 13.65 1.27
N ASP A 68 10.82 13.26 0.24
CA ASP A 68 10.86 11.86 -0.22
C ASP A 68 11.46 10.92 0.83
N TYR A 69 12.50 11.35 1.57
CA TYR A 69 13.02 10.56 2.68
C TYR A 69 11.98 10.34 3.78
N ARG A 70 11.20 11.37 4.12
CA ARG A 70 10.11 11.25 5.09
C ARG A 70 9.03 10.28 4.61
N ARG A 71 8.67 10.32 3.32
CA ARG A 71 7.73 9.37 2.70
C ARG A 71 8.27 7.94 2.78
N TYR A 72 9.53 7.74 2.42
CA TYR A 72 10.20 6.45 2.53
C TYR A 72 10.17 5.89 3.97
N ALA A 73 10.52 6.72 4.95
CA ALA A 73 10.50 6.32 6.35
C ALA A 73 9.08 5.92 6.81
N ASN A 74 8.05 6.66 6.36
CA ASN A 74 6.66 6.34 6.66
C ASN A 74 6.19 5.05 5.95
N ASP A 75 6.51 4.88 4.67
CA ASP A 75 6.20 3.66 3.91
C ASP A 75 6.80 2.43 4.60
N ASN A 76 8.08 2.50 4.99
CA ASN A 76 8.77 1.43 5.69
C ASN A 76 8.14 1.14 7.06
N LYS A 77 7.62 2.15 7.77
CA LYS A 77 6.89 1.96 9.02
C LYS A 77 5.57 1.21 8.80
N VAL A 78 4.81 1.56 7.76
CA VAL A 78 3.53 0.89 7.43
C VAL A 78 3.77 -0.54 6.94
N ASN A 79 4.71 -0.72 6.01
CA ASN A 79 5.05 -2.02 5.42
C ASN A 79 5.57 -3.05 6.44
N ARG A 80 6.23 -2.57 7.50
CA ARG A 80 6.76 -3.42 8.58
C ARG A 80 5.79 -3.67 9.72
N ARG A 81 4.55 -3.16 9.66
CA ARG A 81 3.52 -3.53 10.62
C ARG A 81 3.32 -5.05 10.56
N LEU A 82 3.10 -5.66 11.73
CA LEU A 82 2.91 -7.09 11.82
C LEU A 82 1.42 -7.43 11.70
N CYS A 83 1.13 -8.54 11.04
CA CYS A 83 -0.18 -9.17 11.02
C CYS A 83 -0.04 -10.66 11.32
N ARG A 84 -1.12 -11.28 11.80
CA ARG A 84 -1.14 -12.73 12.05
C ARG A 84 -1.64 -13.45 10.80
N VAL A 85 -0.88 -14.42 10.33
CA VAL A 85 -1.24 -15.27 9.20
C VAL A 85 -1.37 -16.71 9.68
N VAL A 86 -2.37 -17.41 9.15
CA VAL A 86 -2.61 -18.81 9.45
C VAL A 86 -1.59 -19.66 8.71
N VAL A 87 -0.83 -20.46 9.45
CA VAL A 87 0.14 -21.41 8.91
C VAL A 87 -0.39 -22.83 9.00
N LYS A 88 0.03 -23.69 8.07
CA LYS A 88 -0.34 -25.11 8.11
C LYS A 88 0.20 -25.76 9.37
N ALA A 89 -0.56 -26.70 9.95
CA ALA A 89 -0.20 -27.41 11.18
C ALA A 89 1.23 -27.99 11.17
N LYS A 90 1.73 -28.50 10.02
CA LYS A 90 3.12 -28.99 9.90
C LYS A 90 4.19 -27.91 10.11
N ALA A 91 3.94 -26.67 9.69
CA ALA A 91 4.87 -25.55 9.91
C ALA A 91 4.79 -25.03 11.35
N ALA A 92 3.63 -25.21 12.01
CA ALA A 92 3.43 -24.84 13.40
C ALA A 92 4.16 -25.74 14.41
N LEU A 93 4.70 -26.91 14.00
CA LEU A 93 5.57 -27.71 14.88
C LEU A 93 6.94 -27.05 15.12
N ASP A 94 7.38 -26.16 14.23
CA ASP A 94 8.67 -25.46 14.35
C ASP A 94 8.54 -24.08 15.03
N ALA A 95 7.30 -23.59 15.19
CA ALA A 95 6.99 -22.32 15.84
C ALA A 95 6.51 -22.55 17.28
N ASP A 96 6.94 -21.69 18.21
CA ASP A 96 6.65 -21.79 19.65
C ASP A 96 5.16 -22.15 19.93
N HIS A 97 4.98 -23.17 20.75
CA HIS A 97 3.75 -23.93 21.00
C HIS A 97 2.54 -23.14 21.55
N GLU A 98 2.57 -21.81 21.59
CA GLU A 98 1.55 -20.96 22.23
C GLU A 98 0.55 -20.32 21.26
N THR A 99 0.87 -20.11 19.97
CA THR A 99 0.00 -19.33 19.06
C THR A 99 -0.99 -20.15 18.22
N GLY A 100 -1.02 -21.48 18.38
CA GLY A 100 -2.09 -22.33 17.79
C GLY A 100 -2.15 -22.35 16.25
N GLY A 101 -1.03 -22.09 15.56
CA GLY A 101 -0.97 -22.07 14.09
C GLY A 101 -1.09 -20.66 13.48
N LEU A 102 -0.75 -19.62 14.24
CA LEU A 102 -0.58 -18.25 13.75
C LEU A 102 0.90 -17.85 13.76
N GLU A 103 1.34 -17.24 12.67
CA GLU A 103 2.66 -16.62 12.52
C GLU A 103 2.51 -15.11 12.37
N LEU A 104 3.40 -14.34 12.99
CA LEU A 104 3.47 -12.89 12.81
C LEU A 104 4.38 -12.56 11.64
N ILE A 105 3.83 -11.97 10.58
CA ILE A 105 4.61 -11.52 9.43
C ILE A 105 4.42 -10.02 9.17
N PRO A 106 5.43 -9.32 8.62
CA PRO A 106 5.29 -7.95 8.11
C PRO A 106 4.23 -7.85 7.00
N TRP A 107 3.54 -6.72 6.91
CA TRP A 107 2.55 -6.45 5.85
C TRP A 107 3.15 -6.58 4.44
N GLU A 108 4.42 -6.20 4.25
CA GLU A 108 5.13 -6.37 2.97
C GLU A 108 5.31 -7.83 2.53
N ASN A 109 5.15 -8.79 3.44
CA ASN A 109 5.29 -10.23 3.15
C ASN A 109 3.94 -10.93 2.92
N ILE A 110 2.81 -10.21 3.03
CA ILE A 110 1.48 -10.76 2.72
C ILE A 110 1.38 -10.98 1.21
N THR A 111 0.87 -12.14 0.81
CA THR A 111 0.70 -12.50 -0.61
C THR A 111 -0.74 -12.94 -0.88
N ALA A 112 -1.16 -12.91 -2.15
CA ALA A 112 -2.48 -13.41 -2.54
C ALA A 112 -2.62 -14.90 -2.14
N GLY A 113 -3.67 -15.22 -1.39
CA GLY A 113 -3.89 -16.56 -0.82
C GLY A 113 -3.39 -16.73 0.62
N SER A 114 -2.68 -15.76 1.19
CA SER A 114 -2.45 -15.71 2.64
C SER A 114 -3.77 -15.60 3.38
N ILE A 115 -3.96 -16.41 4.42
CA ILE A 115 -5.13 -16.32 5.30
C ILE A 115 -4.73 -15.49 6.51
N VAL A 116 -5.32 -14.31 6.67
CA VAL A 116 -5.00 -13.38 7.74
C VAL A 116 -6.00 -13.52 8.89
N TYR A 117 -5.51 -13.53 10.12
CA TYR A 117 -6.32 -13.47 11.33
C TYR A 117 -6.27 -12.05 11.91
N LEU A 118 -7.42 -11.39 12.01
CA LEU A 118 -7.56 -10.05 12.60
C LEU A 118 -8.35 -10.07 13.91
N SER A 119 -7.90 -9.26 14.86
CA SER A 119 -8.63 -8.95 16.09
C SER A 119 -9.39 -7.63 15.96
N LYS A 120 -10.36 -7.41 16.85
CA LYS A 120 -11.07 -6.14 16.96
C LYS A 120 -10.09 -4.97 17.12
N GLY A 121 -10.24 -3.95 16.28
CA GLY A 121 -9.43 -2.73 16.30
C GLY A 121 -8.09 -2.82 15.55
N GLU A 122 -7.79 -3.97 14.93
CA GLU A 122 -6.66 -4.07 14.01
C GLU A 122 -7.02 -3.50 12.64
N GLU A 123 -6.06 -2.85 12.00
CA GLU A 123 -6.20 -2.36 10.63
C GLU A 123 -6.13 -3.52 9.63
N VAL A 124 -6.88 -3.38 8.55
CA VAL A 124 -6.94 -4.35 7.45
C VAL A 124 -5.73 -4.14 6.52
N PRO A 125 -4.85 -5.14 6.34
CA PRO A 125 -3.57 -4.94 5.64
C PRO A 125 -3.69 -4.97 4.11
N ALA A 126 -4.76 -5.57 3.58
CA ALA A 126 -5.03 -5.73 2.16
C ALA A 126 -6.52 -6.00 1.95
N ASP A 127 -7.01 -5.91 0.72
CA ASP A 127 -8.38 -6.32 0.37
C ASP A 127 -8.55 -7.83 0.64
N MET A 128 -9.47 -8.21 1.54
CA MET A 128 -9.64 -9.61 1.96
C MET A 128 -11.07 -10.11 1.78
N LEU A 129 -11.19 -11.40 1.43
CA LEU A 129 -12.46 -12.12 1.51
C LEU A 129 -12.69 -12.59 2.95
N LEU A 130 -13.83 -12.20 3.53
CA LEU A 130 -14.28 -12.66 4.85
C LEU A 130 -14.76 -14.12 4.76
N VAL A 131 -13.99 -15.02 5.36
CA VAL A 131 -14.29 -16.46 5.35
C VAL A 131 -14.80 -16.98 6.70
N ALA A 132 -14.45 -16.31 7.80
CA ALA A 132 -14.86 -16.70 9.16
C ALA A 132 -14.92 -15.45 10.06
N SER A 133 -15.76 -15.53 11.10
CA SER A 133 -15.87 -14.53 12.17
C SER A 133 -16.05 -15.25 13.49
N SER A 134 -15.67 -14.58 14.59
CA SER A 134 -16.01 -15.05 15.94
C SER A 134 -17.50 -14.96 16.25
N ALA A 135 -18.24 -14.12 15.51
CA ALA A 135 -19.69 -14.05 15.61
C ALA A 135 -20.33 -15.30 14.98
N SER A 136 -21.31 -15.88 15.70
CA SER A 136 -21.93 -17.13 15.27
C SER A 136 -22.65 -17.01 13.94
N ASP A 137 -23.15 -15.80 13.59
CA ASP A 137 -23.80 -15.37 12.34
C ASP A 137 -22.83 -14.98 11.20
N GLY A 138 -21.53 -15.00 11.46
CA GLY A 138 -20.51 -14.64 10.48
C GLY A 138 -20.39 -13.14 10.22
N LEU A 139 -21.05 -12.29 11.01
CA LEU A 139 -21.02 -10.85 10.79
C LEU A 139 -19.73 -10.23 11.33
N VAL A 140 -19.26 -9.21 10.64
CA VAL A 140 -18.16 -8.32 11.05
C VAL A 140 -18.56 -6.89 10.75
N TYR A 141 -18.13 -5.98 11.62
CA TYR A 141 -18.34 -4.55 11.46
C TYR A 141 -17.01 -3.89 11.10
N ILE A 142 -17.02 -3.13 10.01
CA ILE A 142 -15.83 -2.43 9.52
C ILE A 142 -16.10 -0.93 9.56
N GLU A 143 -15.13 -0.21 10.09
CA GLU A 143 -15.08 1.24 9.96
C GLU A 143 -14.36 1.59 8.65
N THR A 144 -15.05 2.29 7.75
CA THR A 144 -14.49 2.73 6.47
C THR A 144 -14.25 4.23 6.41
N SER A 145 -14.23 4.91 7.56
CA SER A 145 -14.07 6.37 7.67
C SER A 145 -12.82 6.90 6.95
N GLN A 146 -11.76 6.09 6.85
CA GLN A 146 -10.54 6.41 6.11
C GLN A 146 -10.68 6.31 4.57
N LEU A 147 -11.69 5.61 4.07
CA LEU A 147 -11.93 5.36 2.64
C LEU A 147 -13.01 6.28 2.06
N ASP A 148 -14.14 6.46 2.75
CA ASP A 148 -15.30 7.21 2.26
C ASP A 148 -15.73 8.38 3.16
N GLY A 149 -15.09 8.55 4.32
CA GLY A 149 -15.46 9.58 5.30
C GLY A 149 -16.74 9.28 6.08
N GLU A 150 -17.35 8.10 5.89
CA GLU A 150 -18.54 7.70 6.64
C GLU A 150 -18.13 7.19 8.04
N SER A 151 -18.80 7.70 9.08
CA SER A 151 -18.59 7.23 10.47
C SER A 151 -19.44 6.02 10.83
N ALA A 152 -20.35 5.62 9.94
CA ALA A 152 -21.21 4.46 10.16
C ALA A 152 -20.43 3.17 9.93
N LEU A 153 -20.60 2.20 10.82
CA LEU A 153 -20.00 0.88 10.64
C LEU A 153 -20.70 0.13 9.51
N LYS A 154 -19.93 -0.35 8.55
CA LYS A 154 -20.43 -1.23 7.48
C LYS A 154 -20.45 -2.66 7.95
N VAL A 155 -21.57 -3.33 7.72
CA VAL A 155 -21.74 -4.75 8.04
C VAL A 155 -21.22 -5.59 6.87
N LYS A 156 -20.32 -6.51 7.17
CA LYS A 156 -19.85 -7.55 6.25
C LYS A 156 -20.21 -8.91 6.78
N GLN A 157 -20.31 -9.89 5.89
CA GLN A 157 -20.70 -11.24 6.26
C GLN A 157 -19.79 -12.29 5.62
N ALA A 158 -19.36 -13.24 6.46
CA ALA A 158 -18.62 -14.40 5.99
C ALA A 158 -19.47 -15.27 5.07
N LEU A 159 -18.85 -15.82 4.03
CA LEU A 159 -19.50 -16.75 3.12
C LEU A 159 -20.13 -17.94 3.87
N PRO A 160 -21.43 -18.24 3.65
CA PRO A 160 -22.13 -19.34 4.32
C PRO A 160 -21.39 -20.68 4.34
N GLU A 161 -20.80 -21.11 3.22
CA GLU A 161 -20.09 -22.40 3.17
C GLU A 161 -18.80 -22.36 4.00
N ALA A 162 -18.03 -21.28 3.87
CA ALA A 162 -16.81 -21.04 4.63
C ALA A 162 -17.10 -20.99 6.14
N ARG A 163 -18.11 -20.22 6.55
CA ARG A 163 -18.56 -20.11 7.95
C ARG A 163 -18.95 -21.46 8.55
N ARG A 164 -19.54 -22.36 7.75
CA ARG A 164 -19.91 -23.70 8.22
C ARG A 164 -18.68 -24.55 8.51
N MET A 165 -17.67 -24.47 7.64
CA MET A 165 -16.44 -25.27 7.74
C MET A 165 -15.44 -24.70 8.76
N PHE A 166 -15.28 -23.38 8.82
CA PHE A 166 -14.23 -22.69 9.56
C PHE A 166 -14.65 -22.39 11.00
N ARG A 167 -14.85 -23.46 11.78
CA ARG A 167 -15.22 -23.38 13.21
C ARG A 167 -14.02 -23.28 14.14
N SER A 168 -12.83 -23.59 13.66
CA SER A 168 -11.58 -23.47 14.40
C SER A 168 -10.44 -23.10 13.45
N LEU A 169 -9.38 -22.54 14.02
CA LEU A 169 -8.19 -22.16 13.26
C LEU A 169 -7.52 -23.38 12.59
N SER A 170 -7.55 -24.53 13.25
CA SER A 170 -7.02 -25.79 12.70
C SER A 170 -7.72 -26.18 11.40
N LEU A 171 -9.06 -26.08 11.34
CA LEU A 171 -9.83 -26.38 10.12
C LEU A 171 -9.53 -25.40 8.98
N VAL A 172 -9.28 -24.13 9.31
CA VAL A 172 -8.84 -23.12 8.34
C VAL A 172 -7.46 -23.47 7.79
N SER A 173 -6.52 -23.89 8.65
CA SER A 173 -5.14 -24.20 8.25
C SER A 173 -5.03 -25.39 7.28
N GLU A 174 -5.99 -26.32 7.33
CA GLU A 174 -6.03 -27.52 6.47
C GLU A 174 -6.89 -27.32 5.22
N CYS A 175 -7.57 -26.17 5.11
CA CYS A 175 -8.49 -25.92 4.02
C CYS A 175 -7.75 -25.82 2.68
N ILE A 176 -8.42 -26.33 1.64
CA ILE A 176 -7.98 -26.18 0.26
C ILE A 176 -9.16 -25.60 -0.51
N GLY A 177 -8.92 -24.54 -1.25
CA GLY A 177 -9.96 -23.86 -2.02
C GLY A 177 -9.34 -22.97 -3.09
N SER A 178 -10.21 -22.32 -3.85
CA SER A 178 -9.84 -21.36 -4.88
C SER A 178 -10.84 -20.22 -4.92
N MET A 179 -10.36 -19.02 -5.19
CA MET A 179 -11.19 -17.87 -5.52
C MET A 179 -10.85 -17.43 -6.95
N THR A 180 -11.87 -17.19 -7.76
CA THR A 180 -11.74 -16.47 -9.04
C THR A 180 -12.46 -15.15 -8.89
N CYS A 181 -11.85 -14.04 -9.26
CA CYS A 181 -12.45 -12.72 -9.14
C CYS A 181 -12.04 -11.82 -10.30
N ASP A 182 -12.71 -10.67 -10.39
CA ASP A 182 -12.38 -9.63 -11.35
C ASP A 182 -10.96 -9.08 -11.15
N ALA A 183 -10.41 -8.48 -12.21
CA ALA A 183 -9.14 -7.78 -12.12
C ALA A 183 -9.24 -6.54 -11.19
N PRO A 184 -8.15 -6.15 -10.51
CA PRO A 184 -8.12 -4.94 -9.68
C PRO A 184 -8.61 -3.72 -10.44
N ASN A 185 -9.54 -2.97 -9.84
CA ASN A 185 -10.15 -1.80 -10.44
C ASN A 185 -10.47 -0.75 -9.37
N GLY A 186 -10.81 0.47 -9.78
CA GLY A 186 -11.04 1.60 -8.87
C GLY A 186 -12.46 1.69 -8.27
N ARG A 187 -13.31 0.68 -8.45
CA ARG A 187 -14.71 0.72 -7.98
C ARG A 187 -14.81 0.14 -6.58
N ILE A 188 -14.78 1.00 -5.57
CA ILE A 188 -14.80 0.61 -4.14
C ILE A 188 -16.06 -0.14 -3.68
N ASN A 189 -17.16 -0.03 -4.44
CA ASN A 189 -18.47 -0.61 -4.09
C ASN A 189 -18.82 -1.85 -4.94
N GLU A 190 -17.94 -2.30 -5.81
CA GLU A 190 -18.19 -3.42 -6.71
C GLU A 190 -17.10 -4.48 -6.55
N PHE A 191 -17.53 -5.72 -6.32
CA PHE A 191 -16.66 -6.89 -6.34
C PHE A 191 -17.47 -8.06 -6.85
N ASN A 192 -16.92 -8.83 -7.80
CA ASN A 192 -17.48 -10.11 -8.21
C ASN A 192 -16.41 -11.17 -8.06
N GLY A 193 -16.71 -12.16 -7.23
CA GLY A 193 -15.88 -13.32 -6.99
C GLY A 193 -16.69 -14.60 -7.00
N LEU A 194 -15.99 -15.70 -7.24
CA LEU A 194 -16.50 -17.05 -7.10
C LEU A 194 -15.53 -17.82 -6.21
N PHE A 195 -15.98 -18.08 -4.99
CA PHE A 195 -15.26 -18.86 -4.00
C PHE A 195 -15.64 -20.33 -4.12
N ARG A 196 -14.68 -21.22 -3.87
CA ARG A 196 -14.92 -22.66 -3.86
C ARG A 196 -13.97 -23.35 -2.92
N LEU A 197 -14.53 -24.12 -1.99
CA LEU A 197 -13.75 -25.08 -1.19
C LEU A 197 -13.62 -26.41 -1.93
N ASN A 198 -12.54 -27.13 -1.66
CA ASN A 198 -12.30 -28.43 -2.27
C ASN A 198 -13.41 -29.42 -1.86
N GLY A 199 -14.07 -30.03 -2.85
CA GLY A 199 -15.27 -30.85 -2.63
C GLY A 199 -16.53 -30.07 -2.25
N GLY A 200 -16.45 -28.75 -2.12
CA GLY A 200 -17.54 -27.84 -1.81
C GLY A 200 -18.27 -27.29 -3.03
N LEU A 201 -19.34 -26.54 -2.76
CA LEU A 201 -20.09 -25.82 -3.79
C LEU A 201 -19.32 -24.56 -4.24
N ARG A 202 -19.78 -23.99 -5.35
CA ARG A 202 -19.31 -22.68 -5.80
C ARG A 202 -20.21 -21.63 -5.18
N GLU A 203 -19.61 -20.68 -4.49
CA GLU A 203 -20.33 -19.63 -3.76
C GLU A 203 -19.95 -18.27 -4.35
N PRO A 204 -20.92 -17.47 -4.83
CA PRO A 204 -20.64 -16.12 -5.27
C PRO A 204 -20.22 -15.26 -4.08
N ALA A 205 -19.20 -14.44 -4.29
CA ALA A 205 -18.73 -13.45 -3.34
C ALA A 205 -18.90 -12.05 -3.94
N ASP A 206 -19.43 -11.14 -3.14
CA ASP A 206 -19.63 -9.75 -3.53
C ASP A 206 -18.96 -8.79 -2.53
N VAL A 207 -19.20 -7.49 -2.69
CA VAL A 207 -18.63 -6.45 -1.83
C VAL A 207 -19.00 -6.61 -0.35
N ASN A 208 -20.10 -7.28 -0.01
CA ASN A 208 -20.51 -7.54 1.38
C ASN A 208 -19.67 -8.63 2.05
N ASN A 209 -18.94 -9.42 1.26
CA ASN A 209 -17.98 -10.40 1.76
C ASN A 209 -16.55 -9.83 1.81
N MET A 210 -16.31 -8.64 1.26
CA MET A 210 -14.99 -7.99 1.23
C MET A 210 -14.76 -7.11 2.46
N VAL A 211 -13.55 -7.20 3.01
CA VAL A 211 -13.02 -6.43 4.14
C VAL A 211 -11.86 -5.58 3.68
#